data_AF-A0ABD2BE01-F1
#
_entry.id   AF-A0ABD2BE01-F1
#
_cell.length_a   1.000
_cell.length_b   1.000
_cell.length_c   1.000
_cell.angle_alpha   90.00
_cell.angle_beta   90.00
_cell.angle_gamma   90.00
#
_symmetry.space_group_name_H-M   'P 1'
#
loop_
_entity.id
_entity.type
_entity.pdbx_description
1 polymer ?
#
loop_
_entity_poly.entity_id
_entity_poly.type
_entity_poly.pdbx_seq_one_letter_code
_entity_poly.pdbx_strand_id
1 'polypeptide(L)'
;MILLEEYKELIERDSKEISVLWKIVQIFGYFLSAITGYCSSIIFYIFWEDIFGGRCPLWAHVYTLSTRTVIDSNNDNEQDETIIKANYKNWLSYIAVSIHSSWRIIIPAFLFDSLFTIFTLYGTYDLHTGYEKFKFDMQKAFSHLTKSNELSHDMICNILQNYVEMYDVCEYNICNVFTMLQILGWTLAGSWVFNLIILMLRILSFTDFRILKVSVYEIPHNFIIPSSDNDKDNIKTEPSENEKKKKD
;
A
#
# COMPACT_ATOMS: atom_id res chain seq x y z
N MET A 1 -38.21 34.29 17.55
CA MET A 1 -37.81 33.98 16.16
C MET A 1 -37.27 32.56 16.14
N ILE A 2 -37.89 31.66 15.37
CA ILE A 2 -37.45 30.25 15.27
C ILE A 2 -36.88 30.08 13.86
N LEU A 3 -35.57 29.83 13.79
CA LEU A 3 -34.87 29.46 12.57
C LEU A 3 -34.95 27.95 12.40
N LEU A 4 -35.37 27.51 11.22
CA LEU A 4 -35.49 26.10 10.88
C LEU A 4 -34.31 25.74 9.99
N GLU A 5 -33.33 24.96 10.45
CA GLU A 5 -31.99 24.84 9.84
C GLU A 5 -31.86 24.17 8.44
N GLU A 6 -30.78 24.52 7.72
CA GLU A 6 -30.33 24.06 6.38
C GLU A 6 -28.91 23.58 6.36
N TYR A 7 -28.75 22.32 6.72
CA TYR A 7 -27.50 21.59 6.53
C TYR A 7 -27.10 21.41 5.06
N LYS A 8 -26.05 22.11 4.61
CA LYS A 8 -25.33 21.68 3.40
C LYS A 8 -24.34 20.57 3.74
N GLU A 9 -24.80 19.33 3.87
CA GLU A 9 -23.89 18.19 4.08
C GLU A 9 -23.35 17.67 2.74
N LEU A 10 -22.05 17.39 2.65
CA LEU A 10 -21.61 16.52 1.55
C LEU A 10 -22.10 15.12 1.89
N ILE A 11 -22.99 14.58 1.08
CA ILE A 11 -23.43 13.20 1.17
C ILE A 11 -22.74 12.41 0.07
N GLU A 12 -22.23 11.25 0.43
CA GLU A 12 -21.63 10.35 -0.53
C GLU A 12 -22.66 9.81 -1.51
N ARG A 13 -22.26 9.74 -2.77
CA ARG A 13 -23.11 9.24 -3.83
C ARG A 13 -23.27 7.73 -3.70
N ASP A 14 -24.48 7.21 -3.91
CA ASP A 14 -24.66 5.76 -3.98
C ASP A 14 -23.77 5.20 -5.10
N SER A 15 -23.13 4.07 -4.82
CA SER A 15 -22.34 3.28 -5.75
C SER A 15 -23.02 3.12 -7.12
N LYS A 16 -24.36 3.01 -7.18
CA LYS A 16 -25.12 2.86 -8.43
C LYS A 16 -25.08 4.11 -9.32
N GLU A 17 -24.89 5.29 -8.75
CA GLU A 17 -24.85 6.54 -9.50
C GLU A 17 -23.44 6.90 -10.01
N ILE A 18 -22.40 6.24 -9.48
CA ILE A 18 -21.02 6.42 -9.94
C ILE A 18 -20.87 5.78 -11.32
N SER A 19 -20.28 6.52 -12.27
CA SER A 19 -20.05 6.03 -13.63
C SER A 19 -19.30 4.69 -13.62
N VAL A 20 -19.85 3.71 -14.35
CA VAL A 20 -19.28 2.37 -14.50
C VAL A 20 -17.85 2.42 -15.04
N LEU A 21 -17.52 3.44 -15.85
CA LEU A 21 -16.18 3.62 -16.42
C LEU A 21 -15.11 3.76 -15.33
N TRP A 22 -15.35 4.57 -14.29
CA TRP A 22 -14.38 4.75 -13.19
C TRP A 22 -14.11 3.44 -12.46
N LYS A 23 -15.15 2.63 -12.25
CA LYS A 23 -15.02 1.32 -11.61
C LYS A 23 -14.19 0.39 -12.47
N ILE A 24 -14.47 0.32 -13.77
CA ILE A 24 -13.73 -0.54 -14.71
C ILE A 24 -12.26 -0.13 -14.78
N VAL A 25 -11.97 1.16 -14.91
CA VAL A 25 -10.59 1.68 -14.98
C VAL A 25 -9.82 1.35 -13.69
N GLN A 26 -10.43 1.56 -12.53
CA GLN A 26 -9.79 1.25 -11.25
C GLN A 26 -9.59 -0.27 -11.05
N ILE A 27 -10.58 -1.10 -11.39
CA ILE A 27 -10.45 -2.56 -11.34
C ILE A 27 -9.34 -3.04 -12.27
N PHE A 28 -9.28 -2.50 -13.50
CA PHE A 28 -8.24 -2.84 -14.46
C PHE A 28 -6.84 -2.46 -13.96
N GLY A 29 -6.69 -1.29 -13.35
CA GLY A 29 -5.43 -0.85 -12.76
C GLY A 29 -4.95 -1.76 -11.62
N TYR A 30 -5.84 -2.19 -10.71
CA TYR A 30 -5.48 -3.16 -9.67
C TYR A 30 -5.18 -4.55 -10.24
N PHE A 31 -5.90 -4.97 -11.28
CA PHE A 31 -5.65 -6.24 -11.96
C PHE A 31 -4.26 -6.26 -12.62
N LEU A 32 -3.87 -5.17 -13.28
CA LEU A 32 -2.52 -5.00 -13.81
C LEU A 32 -1.47 -5.09 -12.70
N SER A 33 -1.64 -4.35 -11.60
CA SER A 33 -0.72 -4.41 -10.45
C SER A 33 -0.61 -5.83 -9.86
N ALA A 34 -1.71 -6.57 -9.80
CA ALA A 34 -1.70 -7.94 -9.30
C ALA A 34 -0.91 -8.87 -10.23
N ILE A 35 -1.17 -8.84 -11.54
CA ILE A 35 -0.46 -9.68 -12.51
C ILE A 35 1.03 -9.34 -12.52
N THR A 36 1.38 -8.06 -12.63
CA THR A 36 2.78 -7.64 -12.69
C THR A 36 3.49 -7.96 -11.37
N GLY A 37 2.82 -7.83 -10.23
CA GLY A 37 3.32 -8.26 -8.93
C GLY A 37 3.62 -9.75 -8.86
N TYR A 38 2.69 -10.61 -9.29
CA TYR A 38 2.90 -12.06 -9.34
C TYR A 38 4.04 -12.44 -10.30
N CYS A 39 4.05 -11.88 -11.51
CA CYS A 39 5.14 -12.12 -12.47
C CYS A 39 6.49 -11.65 -11.91
N SER A 40 6.55 -10.48 -11.29
CA SER A 40 7.78 -9.95 -10.67
C SER A 40 8.26 -10.85 -9.55
N SER A 41 7.35 -11.33 -8.69
CA SER A 41 7.70 -12.26 -7.60
C SER A 41 8.22 -13.60 -8.11
N ILE A 42 7.62 -14.15 -9.16
CA ILE A 42 8.07 -15.43 -9.76
C ILE A 42 9.44 -15.26 -10.40
N ILE A 43 9.64 -14.21 -11.21
CA ILE A 43 10.93 -13.97 -11.86
C ILE A 43 12.00 -13.64 -10.82
N PHE A 44 11.67 -12.87 -9.78
CA PHE A 44 12.59 -12.61 -8.69
C PHE A 44 12.95 -13.88 -7.93
N TYR A 45 12.00 -14.80 -7.72
CA TYR A 45 12.27 -16.09 -7.09
C TYR A 45 13.20 -16.96 -7.95
N ILE A 46 12.92 -17.11 -9.25
CA ILE A 46 13.80 -17.84 -10.19
C ILE A 46 15.18 -17.21 -10.21
N PHE A 47 15.22 -15.89 -10.26
CA PHE A 47 16.46 -15.13 -10.23
C PHE A 47 17.24 -15.36 -8.93
N TRP A 48 16.58 -15.34 -7.78
CA TRP A 48 17.22 -15.47 -6.47
C TRP A 48 17.67 -16.90 -6.18
N GLU A 49 16.73 -17.83 -6.23
CA GLU A 49 16.90 -19.20 -5.79
C GLU A 49 17.59 -20.02 -6.87
N ASP A 50 17.03 -20.02 -8.09
CA ASP A 50 17.54 -20.88 -9.15
C ASP A 50 18.89 -20.34 -9.68
N ILE A 51 19.01 -19.04 -9.96
CA ILE A 51 20.23 -18.48 -10.58
C ILE A 51 21.39 -18.34 -9.58
N PHE A 52 21.13 -17.85 -8.36
CA PHE A 52 22.18 -17.52 -7.40
C PHE A 52 22.26 -18.47 -6.20
N GLY A 53 21.45 -19.53 -6.17
CA GLY A 53 21.46 -20.50 -5.07
C GLY A 53 21.16 -19.85 -3.72
N GLY A 54 20.27 -18.85 -3.71
CA GLY A 54 19.91 -18.10 -2.51
C GLY A 54 20.95 -17.08 -2.02
N ARG A 55 21.94 -16.73 -2.85
CA ARG A 55 22.94 -15.68 -2.54
C ARG A 55 22.53 -14.35 -3.17
N CYS A 56 22.93 -13.23 -2.55
CA CYS A 56 22.57 -11.86 -2.97
C CYS A 56 23.67 -11.19 -3.82
N PRO A 57 23.76 -11.41 -5.14
CA PRO A 57 24.83 -10.85 -5.96
C PRO A 57 24.67 -9.35 -6.24
N LEU A 58 23.42 -8.85 -6.27
CA LEU A 58 23.10 -7.45 -6.62
C LEU A 58 23.78 -6.43 -5.69
N TRP A 59 24.16 -6.88 -4.50
CA TRP A 59 24.86 -6.10 -3.47
C TRP A 59 26.23 -6.67 -3.11
N ALA A 60 26.66 -7.73 -3.80
CA ALA A 60 27.96 -8.31 -3.55
C ALA A 60 29.04 -7.39 -4.13
N HIS A 61 29.94 -6.93 -3.28
CA HIS A 61 31.13 -6.24 -3.73
C HIS A 61 32.08 -7.24 -4.42
N VAL A 62 32.35 -7.01 -5.70
CA VAL A 62 33.33 -7.81 -6.46
C VAL A 62 34.72 -7.30 -6.08
N TYR A 63 35.38 -7.99 -5.15
CA TYR A 63 36.79 -7.76 -4.86
C TYR A 63 37.64 -8.57 -5.82
N THR A 64 38.52 -7.93 -6.57
CA THR A 64 39.56 -8.63 -7.34
C THR A 64 40.58 -9.20 -6.35
N LEU A 65 40.56 -10.52 -6.15
CA LEU A 65 41.56 -11.24 -5.35
C LEU A 65 42.92 -11.24 -6.08
N SER A 66 43.63 -10.11 -6.02
CA SER A 66 45.06 -10.02 -6.39
C SER A 66 45.98 -10.30 -5.19
N THR A 67 45.44 -10.70 -4.04
CA THR A 67 46.26 -10.87 -2.83
C THR A 67 45.96 -12.21 -2.19
N ARG A 68 46.97 -13.08 -2.24
CA ARG A 68 47.08 -14.39 -1.58
C ARG A 68 46.79 -14.23 -0.08
N THR A 69 45.60 -14.59 0.36
CA THR A 69 45.29 -14.76 1.77
C THR A 69 45.54 -16.21 2.15
N VAL A 70 46.53 -16.41 3.02
CA VAL A 70 46.73 -17.66 3.76
C VAL A 70 45.59 -17.74 4.77
N ILE A 71 44.75 -18.76 4.63
CA ILE A 71 43.65 -19.05 5.55
C ILE A 71 44.22 -19.94 6.65
N ASP A 72 44.34 -19.40 7.87
CA ASP A 72 44.46 -20.21 9.07
C ASP A 72 43.07 -20.64 9.52
N SER A 73 42.85 -21.96 9.49
CA SER A 73 41.71 -22.62 10.08
C SER A 73 41.83 -22.62 11.59
N ASN A 74 40.77 -22.21 12.29
CA ASN A 74 40.25 -22.84 13.52
C ASN A 74 39.26 -21.88 14.21
N ASN A 75 37.98 -22.22 14.20
CA ASN A 75 37.28 -22.62 15.42
C ASN A 75 35.78 -22.79 15.19
N ASP A 76 35.28 -23.84 15.82
CA ASP A 76 33.91 -24.30 15.95
C ASP A 76 33.06 -23.45 16.92
N ASN A 77 31.77 -23.83 16.98
CA ASN A 77 30.74 -23.60 18.01
C ASN A 77 29.76 -22.46 17.73
N GLU A 78 28.46 -22.53 18.03
CA GLU A 78 27.52 -23.57 18.49
C GLU A 78 26.12 -22.90 18.44
N GLN A 79 25.07 -23.69 18.27
CA GLN A 79 23.66 -23.26 18.18
C GLN A 79 23.14 -22.59 19.46
N ASP A 80 22.19 -21.65 19.34
CA ASP A 80 21.05 -21.60 20.25
C ASP A 80 19.83 -20.92 19.60
N GLU A 81 18.77 -21.70 19.36
CA GLU A 81 17.45 -21.24 18.91
C GLU A 81 16.53 -21.03 20.12
N THR A 82 16.03 -19.81 20.32
CA THR A 82 14.95 -19.56 21.30
C THR A 82 13.61 -19.43 20.58
N ILE A 83 12.75 -20.43 20.81
CA ILE A 83 11.37 -20.52 20.31
C ILE A 83 10.48 -19.54 21.11
N ILE A 84 10.08 -18.43 20.48
CA ILE A 84 9.06 -17.51 21.00
C ILE A 84 7.69 -18.15 20.77
N LYS A 85 7.12 -18.73 21.82
CA LYS A 85 5.78 -19.31 21.82
C LYS A 85 4.74 -18.22 22.09
N ALA A 86 4.37 -17.49 21.04
CA ALA A 86 3.31 -16.49 21.14
C ALA A 86 1.93 -17.12 20.84
N ASN A 87 1.10 -17.23 21.88
CA ASN A 87 -0.27 -17.72 21.78
C ASN A 87 -1.21 -16.58 21.37
N TYR A 88 -1.48 -16.46 20.07
CA TYR A 88 -2.28 -15.38 19.44
C TYR A 88 -3.70 -15.81 19.02
N LYS A 89 -4.24 -16.89 19.58
CA LYS A 89 -5.58 -17.37 19.19
C LYS A 89 -6.69 -16.51 19.82
N ASN A 90 -7.46 -15.83 18.96
CA ASN A 90 -8.87 -15.42 19.16
C ASN A 90 -9.23 -14.05 19.74
N TRP A 91 -8.47 -12.98 19.45
CA TRP A 91 -8.99 -11.62 19.71
C TRP A 91 -9.67 -10.99 18.47
N LEU A 92 -9.33 -11.44 17.26
CA LEU A 92 -9.84 -10.91 15.99
C LEU A 92 -11.28 -11.31 15.64
N SER A 93 -11.85 -12.32 16.30
CA SER A 93 -13.22 -12.79 16.04
C SER A 93 -14.33 -11.90 16.63
N TYR A 94 -13.98 -10.88 17.41
CA TYR A 94 -14.94 -10.01 18.11
C TYR A 94 -15.09 -8.61 17.50
N ILE A 95 -14.36 -8.30 16.43
CA ILE A 95 -14.38 -6.99 15.80
C ILE A 95 -15.25 -7.07 14.53
N ALA A 96 -16.56 -7.10 14.71
CA ALA A 96 -17.51 -6.88 13.63
C ALA A 96 -17.77 -5.38 13.50
N VAL A 97 -16.93 -4.67 12.73
CA VAL A 97 -17.16 -3.25 12.44
C VAL A 97 -18.21 -3.14 11.34
N SER A 98 -19.46 -2.84 11.72
CA SER A 98 -20.50 -2.39 10.79
C SER A 98 -20.17 -0.97 10.35
N ILE A 99 -19.47 -0.82 9.22
CA ILE A 99 -19.08 0.48 8.68
C ILE A 99 -20.13 0.94 7.65
N HIS A 100 -21.01 1.85 8.06
CA HIS A 100 -22.08 2.42 7.20
C HIS A 100 -21.67 3.76 6.57
N SER A 101 -20.42 3.89 6.16
CA SER A 101 -19.84 5.20 5.80
C SER A 101 -18.73 5.01 4.78
N SER A 102 -19.07 5.16 3.50
CA SER A 102 -18.24 4.76 2.36
C SER A 102 -17.05 5.72 2.09
N TRP A 103 -17.06 6.93 2.67
CA TRP A 103 -15.90 7.84 2.77
C TRP A 103 -14.71 7.25 3.52
N ARG A 104 -14.91 6.19 4.31
CA ARG A 104 -13.82 5.43 4.93
C ARG A 104 -13.06 4.54 3.95
N ILE A 105 -13.45 4.45 2.68
CA ILE A 105 -12.74 3.58 1.71
C ILE A 105 -11.73 4.39 0.90
N ILE A 106 -12.08 5.62 0.50
CA ILE A 106 -11.23 6.44 -0.37
C ILE A 106 -9.94 6.85 0.35
N ILE A 107 -10.02 7.31 1.60
CA ILE A 107 -8.83 7.76 2.35
C ILE A 107 -7.86 6.59 2.61
N PRO A 108 -8.29 5.43 3.14
CA PRO A 108 -7.40 4.28 3.29
C PRO A 108 -6.88 3.74 1.96
N ALA A 109 -7.69 3.73 0.89
CA ALA A 109 -7.22 3.32 -0.44
C ALA A 109 -6.13 4.27 -0.95
N PHE A 110 -6.30 5.58 -0.79
CA PHE A 110 -5.30 6.57 -1.16
C PHE A 110 -4.00 6.39 -0.37
N LEU A 111 -4.09 6.20 0.96
CA LEU A 111 -2.93 5.95 1.81
C LEU A 111 -2.22 4.65 1.43
N PHE A 112 -2.98 3.59 1.16
CA PHE A 112 -2.47 2.31 0.72
C PHE A 112 -1.75 2.43 -0.63
N ASP A 113 -2.40 3.00 -1.64
CA ASP A 113 -1.81 3.18 -2.97
C ASP A 113 -0.59 4.09 -2.92
N SER A 114 -0.59 5.11 -2.06
CA SER A 114 0.58 5.97 -1.84
C SER A 114 1.77 5.21 -1.25
N LEU A 115 1.53 4.41 -0.20
CA LEU A 115 2.58 3.59 0.44
C LEU A 115 3.16 2.58 -0.55
N PHE A 116 2.32 1.84 -1.26
CA PHE A 116 2.77 0.86 -2.25
C PHE A 116 3.48 1.51 -3.44
N THR A 117 3.05 2.70 -3.87
CA THR A 117 3.77 3.49 -4.88
C THR A 117 5.19 3.81 -4.42
N ILE A 118 5.35 4.28 -3.17
CA ILE A 118 6.68 4.59 -2.61
C ILE A 118 7.55 3.33 -2.53
N PHE A 119 7.02 2.23 -2.00
CA PHE A 119 7.78 0.98 -1.88
C PHE A 119 8.17 0.39 -3.23
N THR A 120 7.26 0.39 -4.21
CA THR A 120 7.53 -0.18 -5.54
C THR A 120 8.48 0.68 -6.36
N LEU A 121 8.36 2.01 -6.28
CA LEU A 121 9.33 2.93 -6.88
C LEU A 121 10.71 2.76 -6.25
N TYR A 122 10.79 2.71 -4.92
CA TYR A 122 12.05 2.51 -4.22
C TYR A 122 12.69 1.17 -4.61
N GLY A 123 11.95 0.07 -4.52
CA GLY A 123 12.46 -1.26 -4.88
C GLY A 123 12.90 -1.36 -6.36
N THR A 124 12.16 -0.73 -7.27
CA THR A 124 12.52 -0.71 -8.70
C THR A 124 13.77 0.13 -8.94
N TYR A 125 13.88 1.29 -8.30
CA TYR A 125 15.05 2.17 -8.37
C TYR A 125 16.30 1.50 -7.79
N ASP A 126 16.15 0.85 -6.64
CA ASP A 126 17.20 0.13 -5.94
C ASP A 126 17.71 -1.06 -6.76
N LEU A 127 16.80 -1.86 -7.33
CA LEU A 127 17.13 -2.94 -8.26
C LEU A 127 17.89 -2.44 -9.48
N HIS A 128 17.43 -1.35 -10.10
CA HIS A 128 18.07 -0.77 -11.28
C HIS A 128 19.48 -0.25 -10.95
N THR A 129 19.63 0.46 -9.83
CA THR A 129 20.92 1.00 -9.38
C THR A 129 21.89 -0.12 -9.01
N GLY A 130 21.43 -1.14 -8.28
CA GLY A 130 22.22 -2.32 -7.93
C GLY A 130 22.71 -3.06 -9.17
N TYR A 131 21.86 -3.20 -10.19
CA TYR A 131 22.23 -3.81 -11.46
C TYR A 131 23.29 -3.00 -12.22
N GLU A 132 23.12 -1.69 -12.36
CA GLU A 132 24.12 -0.83 -13.03
C GLU A 132 25.47 -0.86 -12.31
N LYS A 133 25.46 -0.87 -10.97
CA LYS A 133 26.69 -1.01 -10.18
C LYS A 133 27.36 -2.37 -10.40
N PHE A 134 26.59 -3.46 -10.33
CA PHE A 134 27.09 -4.82 -10.56
C PHE A 134 27.68 -4.96 -11.97
N LYS A 135 27.00 -4.41 -12.98
CA LYS A 135 27.46 -4.36 -14.37
C LYS A 135 28.80 -3.63 -14.50
N PHE A 136 28.93 -2.46 -13.86
CA PHE A 136 30.16 -1.68 -13.86
C PHE A 136 31.32 -2.41 -13.18
N ASP A 137 31.07 -3.02 -12.01
CA ASP A 137 32.09 -3.78 -11.28
C ASP A 137 32.55 -5.02 -12.05
N MET A 138 31.62 -5.73 -12.71
CA MET A 138 31.96 -6.84 -13.61
C MET A 138 32.78 -6.39 -14.82
N GLN A 139 32.40 -5.29 -15.47
CA GLN A 139 33.15 -4.73 -16.59
C GLN A 139 34.58 -4.32 -16.17
N LYS A 140 34.72 -3.72 -14.98
CA LYS A 140 36.02 -3.36 -14.42
C LYS A 140 36.87 -4.59 -14.12
N ALA A 141 36.28 -5.63 -13.52
CA ALA A 141 36.99 -6.88 -13.26
C ALA A 141 37.43 -7.57 -14.57
N PHE A 142 36.56 -7.61 -15.58
CA PHE A 142 36.86 -8.22 -16.86
C PHE A 142 37.97 -7.48 -17.62
N SER A 143 37.87 -6.15 -17.75
CA SER A 143 38.89 -5.34 -18.43
C SER A 143 40.28 -5.47 -17.80
N HIS A 144 40.36 -5.66 -16.48
CA HIS A 144 41.61 -5.95 -15.79
C HIS A 144 42.21 -7.32 -16.17
N LEU A 145 41.37 -8.31 -16.48
CA LEU A 145 41.80 -9.66 -16.87
C LEU A 145 42.21 -9.75 -18.34
N THR A 146 41.46 -9.12 -19.25
CA THR A 146 41.67 -9.25 -20.71
C THR A 146 42.57 -8.19 -21.32
N LYS A 147 42.91 -7.10 -20.61
CA LYS A 147 43.70 -5.96 -21.12
C LYS A 147 43.11 -5.31 -22.39
N SER A 148 41.83 -5.55 -22.72
CA SER A 148 41.14 -4.94 -23.85
C SER A 148 40.35 -3.71 -23.40
N ASN A 149 40.47 -2.59 -24.12
CA ASN A 149 39.84 -1.32 -23.74
C ASN A 149 38.41 -1.11 -24.30
N GLU A 150 37.98 -1.88 -25.30
CA GLU A 150 36.63 -1.76 -25.86
C GLU A 150 35.78 -2.97 -25.49
N LEU A 151 34.77 -2.72 -24.66
CA LEU A 151 33.78 -3.73 -24.29
C LEU A 151 32.42 -3.34 -24.90
N SER A 152 31.93 -4.15 -25.84
CA SER A 152 30.56 -4.02 -26.36
C SER A 152 29.53 -4.46 -25.30
N HIS A 153 28.32 -3.89 -25.37
CA HIS A 153 27.23 -4.24 -24.45
C HIS A 153 26.85 -5.74 -24.51
N ASP A 154 26.94 -6.34 -25.69
CA ASP A 154 26.70 -7.79 -25.88
C ASP A 154 27.72 -8.65 -25.13
N MET A 155 28.95 -8.13 -24.99
CA MET A 155 30.02 -8.83 -24.32
C MET A 155 29.77 -8.96 -22.82
N ILE A 156 29.13 -7.97 -22.19
CA ILE A 156 28.76 -8.01 -20.76
C ILE A 156 27.78 -9.15 -20.49
N CYS A 157 26.75 -9.28 -21.33
CA CYS A 157 25.78 -10.37 -21.17
C CYS A 157 26.42 -11.74 -21.41
N ASN A 158 27.34 -11.86 -22.37
CA ASN A 158 28.11 -13.08 -22.57
C ASN A 158 29.02 -13.41 -21.38
N ILE A 159 29.68 -12.42 -20.78
CA ILE A 159 30.52 -12.62 -19.59
C ILE A 159 29.67 -13.09 -18.41
N LEU A 160 28.51 -12.47 -18.21
CA LEU A 160 27.60 -12.84 -17.13
C LEU A 160 27.00 -14.23 -17.34
N GLN A 161 26.67 -14.57 -18.59
CA GLN A 161 26.22 -15.91 -18.97
C GLN A 161 27.30 -16.95 -18.66
N ASN A 162 28.54 -16.72 -19.13
CA ASN A 162 29.67 -17.61 -18.86
C ASN A 162 29.95 -17.76 -17.36
N TYR A 163 29.79 -16.68 -16.58
CA TYR A 163 29.99 -16.72 -15.13
C TYR A 163 28.97 -17.63 -14.45
N VAL A 164 27.70 -17.57 -14.84
CA VAL A 164 26.65 -18.42 -14.25
C VAL A 164 26.72 -19.85 -14.77
N GLU A 165 27.10 -20.07 -16.03
CA GLU A 165 27.34 -21.41 -16.59
C GLU A 165 28.42 -22.16 -15.81
N MET A 166 29.40 -21.48 -15.21
CA MET A 166 30.39 -22.11 -14.33
C MET A 166 29.78 -22.75 -13.07
N TYR A 167 28.57 -22.35 -12.67
CA TYR A 167 27.88 -22.87 -11.49
C TYR A 167 26.87 -23.99 -11.83
N ASP A 168 26.85 -24.48 -13.08
CA ASP A 168 25.93 -25.54 -13.56
C ASP A 168 24.45 -25.20 -13.34
N VAL A 169 24.15 -23.91 -13.36
CA VAL A 169 22.80 -23.39 -13.18
C VAL A 169 22.14 -23.29 -14.56
N CYS A 170 20.94 -23.86 -14.68
CA CYS A 170 20.07 -23.98 -15.87
C CYS A 170 20.33 -23.03 -17.06
N GLU A 171 20.04 -23.50 -18.30
CA GLU A 171 20.17 -22.80 -19.59
C GLU A 171 19.27 -21.54 -19.79
N TYR A 172 19.05 -20.73 -18.76
CA TYR A 172 18.37 -19.45 -18.89
C TYR A 172 19.32 -18.39 -19.43
N ASN A 173 18.83 -17.58 -20.36
CA ASN A 173 19.52 -16.36 -20.78
C ASN A 173 19.36 -15.30 -19.68
N ILE A 174 20.39 -15.13 -18.85
CA ILE A 174 20.35 -14.26 -17.65
C ILE A 174 20.06 -12.81 -18.02
N CYS A 175 20.62 -12.35 -19.14
CA CYS A 175 20.39 -11.00 -19.66
C CYS A 175 18.90 -10.76 -19.95
N ASN A 176 18.22 -11.74 -20.54
CA ASN A 176 16.77 -11.68 -20.75
C ASN A 176 16.00 -11.69 -19.43
N VAL A 177 16.39 -12.53 -18.46
CA VAL A 177 15.74 -12.58 -17.14
C VAL A 177 15.84 -11.24 -16.43
N PHE A 178 17.02 -10.62 -16.41
CA PHE A 178 17.22 -9.28 -15.84
C PHE A 178 16.41 -8.21 -16.56
N THR A 179 16.43 -8.22 -17.90
CA THR A 179 15.66 -7.26 -18.69
C THR A 179 14.17 -7.39 -18.41
N MET A 180 13.66 -8.62 -18.30
CA MET A 180 12.27 -8.89 -17.92
C MET A 180 11.97 -8.39 -16.51
N LEU A 181 12.88 -8.62 -15.54
CA LEU A 181 12.70 -8.13 -14.18
C LEU A 181 12.65 -6.60 -14.11
N GLN A 182 13.50 -5.90 -14.87
CA GLN A 182 13.46 -4.44 -14.97
C GLN A 182 12.15 -3.94 -15.60
N ILE A 183 11.73 -4.52 -16.72
CA ILE A 183 10.49 -4.14 -17.41
C ILE A 183 9.29 -4.36 -16.48
N LEU A 184 9.22 -5.51 -15.80
CA LEU A 184 8.13 -5.82 -14.88
C LEU A 184 8.15 -4.92 -13.65
N GLY A 185 9.32 -4.63 -13.07
CA GLY A 185 9.46 -3.71 -11.94
C GLY A 185 8.95 -2.31 -12.29
N TRP A 186 9.36 -1.75 -13.44
CA TRP A 186 8.87 -0.46 -13.90
C TRP A 186 7.38 -0.48 -14.25
N THR A 187 6.87 -1.57 -14.82
CA THR A 187 5.43 -1.73 -15.11
C THR A 187 4.61 -1.79 -13.83
N LEU A 188 5.10 -2.49 -12.80
CA LEU A 188 4.48 -2.56 -11.47
C LEU A 188 4.49 -1.18 -10.79
N ALA A 189 5.62 -0.49 -10.75
CA ALA A 189 5.69 0.86 -10.21
C ALA A 189 4.76 1.83 -10.96
N GLY A 190 4.75 1.74 -12.30
CA GLY A 190 3.87 2.51 -13.16
C GLY A 190 2.38 2.24 -12.91
N SER A 191 1.97 1.00 -12.63
CA SER A 191 0.57 0.67 -12.35
C SER A 191 0.11 1.23 -11.00
N TRP A 192 0.97 1.26 -9.98
CA TRP A 192 0.66 1.93 -8.71
C TRP A 192 0.55 3.44 -8.87
N VAL A 193 1.48 4.08 -9.60
CA VAL A 193 1.41 5.52 -9.92
C VAL A 193 0.12 5.83 -10.70
N PHE A 194 -0.24 5.00 -11.67
CA PHE A 194 -1.48 5.14 -12.43
C PHE A 194 -2.71 5.07 -11.52
N ASN A 195 -2.79 4.08 -10.62
CA ASN A 195 -3.90 3.98 -9.66
C ASN A 195 -3.99 5.21 -8.75
N LEU A 196 -2.85 5.70 -8.27
CA LEU A 196 -2.79 6.91 -7.44
C LEU A 196 -3.30 8.15 -8.20
N ILE A 197 -2.91 8.31 -9.47
CA ILE A 197 -3.39 9.40 -10.32
C ILE A 197 -4.91 9.30 -10.52
N ILE A 198 -5.43 8.11 -10.79
CA ILE A 198 -6.87 7.88 -10.95
C ILE A 198 -7.63 8.24 -9.66
N LEU A 199 -7.12 7.83 -8.48
CA LEU A 199 -7.72 8.21 -7.20
C LEU A 199 -7.68 9.72 -6.97
N MET A 200 -6.56 10.39 -7.30
CA MET A 200 -6.45 11.84 -7.19
C MET A 200 -7.46 12.56 -8.09
N LEU A 201 -7.61 12.11 -9.34
CA LEU A 201 -8.61 12.65 -10.27
C LEU A 201 -10.04 12.45 -9.75
N ARG A 202 -10.31 11.31 -9.11
CA ARG A 202 -11.61 10.99 -8.51
C ARG A 202 -11.94 11.92 -7.34
N ILE A 203 -10.97 12.19 -6.48
CA ILE A 203 -11.10 13.15 -5.37
C ILE A 203 -11.30 14.57 -5.90
N LEU A 204 -10.47 15.02 -6.85
CA LEU A 204 -10.53 16.37 -7.42
C LEU A 204 -11.83 16.65 -8.19
N SER A 205 -12.36 15.64 -8.88
CA SER A 205 -13.59 15.77 -9.67
C SER A 205 -14.85 15.70 -8.80
N PHE A 206 -14.71 15.51 -7.48
CA PHE A 206 -15.80 15.27 -6.53
C PHE A 206 -16.80 14.21 -7.03
N THR A 207 -16.35 13.24 -7.83
CA THR A 207 -17.26 12.29 -8.50
C THR A 207 -18.02 11.42 -7.52
N ASP A 208 -17.46 11.24 -6.32
CA ASP A 208 -18.04 10.44 -5.24
C ASP A 208 -18.91 11.24 -4.29
N PHE A 209 -18.88 12.58 -4.38
CA PHE A 209 -19.60 13.43 -3.45
C PHE A 209 -20.74 14.15 -4.14
N ARG A 210 -21.89 14.16 -3.47
CA ARG A 210 -23.00 15.02 -3.82
C ARG A 210 -23.11 16.08 -2.74
N ILE A 211 -23.11 17.34 -3.15
CA ILE A 211 -23.42 18.44 -2.23
C ILE A 211 -24.91 18.32 -1.93
N LEU A 212 -25.26 17.83 -0.74
CA LEU A 212 -26.60 18.02 -0.21
C LEU A 212 -26.69 19.51 0.16
N LYS A 213 -27.77 20.15 -0.26
CA LYS A 213 -28.16 21.46 0.24
C LYS A 213 -29.51 21.28 0.92
N VAL A 214 -29.54 21.14 2.24
CA VAL A 214 -30.80 21.29 3.01
C VAL A 214 -31.21 22.75 2.96
N SER A 215 -32.50 23.12 3.12
CA SER A 215 -33.07 24.51 3.12
C SER A 215 -33.56 25.14 4.47
N VAL A 216 -33.12 26.37 4.86
CA VAL A 216 -33.27 26.95 6.23
C VAL A 216 -34.44 27.87 6.04
N TYR A 217 -35.57 27.55 6.65
CA TYR A 217 -36.74 28.40 6.52
C TYR A 217 -36.93 29.24 7.78
N GLU A 218 -37.31 30.49 7.55
CA GLU A 218 -37.66 31.42 8.62
C GLU A 218 -39.17 31.33 8.88
N ILE A 219 -39.55 31.06 10.14
CA ILE A 219 -40.97 30.97 10.50
C ILE A 219 -41.48 32.37 10.84
N PRO A 220 -42.49 32.91 10.14
CA PRO A 220 -43.03 34.23 10.42
C PRO A 220 -43.69 34.29 11.81
N HIS A 221 -43.51 35.41 12.52
CA HIS A 221 -43.88 35.63 13.91
C HIS A 221 -45.40 35.51 14.23
N ASN A 222 -46.25 35.42 13.21
CA ASN A 222 -47.70 35.31 13.36
C ASN A 222 -48.17 33.90 13.78
N PHE A 223 -47.24 32.93 13.89
CA PHE A 223 -47.50 31.58 14.41
C PHE A 223 -47.32 31.44 15.94
N ILE A 224 -47.23 32.57 16.67
CA ILE A 224 -47.38 32.54 18.13
C ILE A 224 -48.80 32.07 18.42
N ILE A 225 -48.93 30.81 18.85
CA ILE A 225 -50.17 30.24 19.38
C ILE A 225 -50.69 31.26 20.40
N PRO A 226 -51.94 31.75 20.28
CA PRO A 226 -52.50 32.62 21.30
C PRO A 226 -52.40 31.87 22.62
N SER A 227 -51.61 32.42 23.54
CA SER A 227 -51.53 31.90 24.89
C SER A 227 -52.95 31.78 25.41
N SER A 228 -53.36 30.57 25.77
CA SER A 228 -54.56 30.36 26.57
C SER A 228 -54.30 30.92 27.97
N ASP A 229 -54.25 32.24 28.09
CA ASP A 229 -54.57 32.91 29.33
C ASP A 229 -56.07 32.75 29.53
N ASN A 230 -56.43 31.68 30.24
CA ASN A 230 -57.67 31.56 31.01
C ASN A 230 -57.40 30.48 32.08
N ASP A 231 -56.75 30.90 33.17
CA ASP A 231 -57.32 30.80 34.52
C ASP A 231 -56.22 30.98 35.57
N LYS A 232 -56.08 32.24 36.00
CA LYS A 232 -55.73 32.54 37.40
C LYS A 232 -56.94 32.16 38.24
N ASP A 233 -56.83 31.16 39.10
CA ASP A 233 -57.43 31.28 40.42
C ASP A 233 -56.66 30.49 41.49
N ASN A 234 -55.88 31.28 42.25
CA ASN A 234 -55.82 31.26 43.71
C ASN A 234 -56.13 29.94 44.43
N ILE A 235 -55.12 29.16 44.85
CA ILE A 235 -55.20 28.48 46.16
C ILE A 235 -53.90 28.65 46.93
N LYS A 236 -54.09 29.21 48.12
CA LYS A 236 -53.14 29.57 49.17
C LYS A 236 -52.65 28.31 49.91
N THR A 237 -51.40 28.41 50.32
CA THR A 237 -50.63 27.69 51.34
C THR A 237 -51.42 26.97 52.44
N GLU A 238 -51.03 25.72 52.74
CA GLU A 238 -50.66 25.29 54.12
C GLU A 238 -49.85 23.96 54.10
N PRO A 239 -48.85 23.79 55.00
CA PRO A 239 -48.11 22.54 55.16
C PRO A 239 -48.68 21.69 56.32
N SER A 240 -48.99 20.42 56.07
CA SER A 240 -49.15 19.38 57.10
C SER A 240 -48.37 18.15 56.63
N GLU A 241 -47.24 17.79 57.24
CA GLU A 241 -47.15 17.05 58.51
C GLU A 241 -47.94 15.73 58.51
N ASN A 242 -47.18 14.62 58.49
CA ASN A 242 -47.51 13.26 58.94
C ASN A 242 -48.75 12.52 58.40
N GLU A 243 -48.53 11.38 57.74
CA GLU A 243 -48.97 10.02 58.15
C GLU A 243 -48.56 9.00 57.08
N LYS A 244 -47.62 8.09 57.36
CA LYS A 244 -47.85 6.73 57.93
C LYS A 244 -48.86 5.85 57.16
N LYS A 245 -48.30 4.72 56.70
CA LYS A 245 -48.83 3.33 56.75
C LYS A 245 -49.72 2.81 55.61
N LYS A 246 -49.16 1.77 54.98
CA LYS A 246 -49.62 0.36 54.86
C LYS A 246 -50.40 -0.11 53.62
N LYS A 247 -49.97 -1.33 53.22
CA LYS A 247 -50.60 -2.39 52.40
C LYS A 247 -50.33 -2.29 50.89
N ASP A 248 -49.76 -3.29 50.23
CA ASP A 248 -49.59 -4.73 50.51
C ASP A 248 -48.16 -5.23 50.23
#